data_AF-G7JPY5-F1
#
_entry.id   AF-G7JPY5-F1
#
_cell.length_a   1.000
_cell.length_b   1.000
_cell.length_c   1.000
_cell.angle_alpha   90.00
_cell.angle_beta   90.00
_cell.angle_gamma   90.00
#
_symmetry.space_group_name_H-M   'P 1'
#
loop_
_entity.id
_entity.type
_entity.pdbx_description
1 polymer ?
#
loop_
_entity_poly.entity_id
_entity_poly.type
_entity_poly.pdbx_seq_one_letter_code
_entity_poly.pdbx_strand_id
1 'polypeptide(L)'
;MLAAAADHWCRFLYSHGWTWVRETLNTPGESYNMFRMETHAVLKLEKLLVSKGWLHPSNEMTSLEALVMFLWSCAHSETNRNIQKKH
;
A
#
# COMPACT_ATOMS: atom_id res chain seq x y z
N MET A 1 21.26 -2.64 -4.14
CA MET A 1 20.10 -1.93 -3.54
C MET A 1 19.14 -1.33 -4.58
N LEU A 2 19.58 -0.97 -5.79
CA LEU A 2 18.65 -0.49 -6.84
C LEU A 2 17.83 -1.62 -7.53
N ALA A 3 18.33 -2.87 -7.53
CA ALA A 3 17.62 -4.01 -8.14
C ALA A 3 16.35 -4.43 -7.38
N ALA A 4 16.38 -4.44 -6.04
CA ALA A 4 15.24 -4.86 -5.22
C ALA A 4 14.04 -3.89 -5.31
N ALA A 5 14.30 -2.60 -5.57
CA ALA A 5 13.23 -1.63 -5.82
C ALA A 5 12.55 -1.89 -7.17
N ALA A 6 13.32 -2.24 -8.22
CA ALA A 6 12.79 -2.53 -9.54
C ALA A 6 11.94 -3.82 -9.58
N ASP A 7 12.32 -4.84 -8.81
CA ASP A 7 11.51 -6.07 -8.66
C ASP A 7 10.15 -5.81 -8.01
N HIS A 8 10.06 -4.82 -7.12
CA HIS A 8 8.81 -4.44 -6.48
C HIS A 8 7.84 -3.73 -7.45
N TRP A 9 8.37 -2.95 -8.40
CA TRP A 9 7.57 -2.27 -9.43
C TRP A 9 7.04 -3.23 -10.51
N CYS A 10 7.78 -4.30 -10.86
CA CYS A 10 7.33 -5.29 -11.84
C CYS A 10 6.14 -6.14 -11.38
N ARG A 11 5.98 -6.35 -10.06
CA ARG A 11 4.85 -7.10 -9.49
C ARG A 11 3.51 -6.38 -9.63
N PHE A 12 3.54 -5.08 -9.91
CA PHE A 12 2.39 -4.21 -9.81
C PHE A 12 1.53 -4.11 -11.10
N LEU A 13 2.11 -4.33 -12.28
CA LEU A 13 1.63 -3.54 -13.43
C LEU A 13 0.56 -4.10 -14.37
N TYR A 14 0.09 -5.35 -14.36
CA TYR A 14 -0.94 -5.69 -15.39
C TYR A 14 -1.98 -6.78 -15.07
N SER A 15 -1.95 -7.43 -13.91
CA SER A 15 -2.93 -8.49 -13.57
C SER A 15 -2.94 -8.95 -12.11
N HIS A 16 -2.18 -8.27 -11.23
CA HIS A 16 -1.79 -8.83 -9.93
C HIS A 16 -1.99 -7.90 -8.73
N GLY A 17 -2.65 -6.73 -8.90
CA GLY A 17 -2.93 -5.78 -7.80
C GLY A 17 -3.64 -6.45 -6.63
N TRP A 18 -4.85 -6.97 -6.87
CA TRP A 18 -5.63 -7.70 -5.86
C TRP A 18 -4.92 -8.92 -5.28
N THR A 19 -4.14 -9.64 -6.09
CA THR A 19 -3.36 -10.78 -5.61
C THR A 19 -2.26 -10.35 -4.66
N TRP A 20 -1.49 -9.31 -5.01
CA TRP A 20 -0.49 -8.72 -4.13
C TRP A 20 -1.09 -8.19 -2.83
N VAL A 21 -2.22 -7.47 -2.90
CA VAL A 21 -2.94 -6.99 -1.70
C VAL A 21 -3.28 -8.16 -0.77
N ARG A 22 -3.85 -9.24 -1.32
CA ARG A 22 -4.18 -10.43 -0.53
C ARG A 22 -2.93 -11.08 0.05
N GLU A 23 -1.86 -11.24 -0.72
CA GLU A 23 -0.61 -11.84 -0.25
C GLU A 23 0.02 -11.03 0.87
N THR A 24 0.12 -9.70 0.72
CA THR A 24 0.70 -8.80 1.74
C THR A 24 -0.13 -8.78 3.02
N LEU A 25 -1.46 -8.73 2.92
CA LEU A 25 -2.32 -8.71 4.10
C LEU A 25 -2.38 -10.06 4.83
N ASN A 26 -2.23 -11.17 4.11
CA ASN A 26 -2.22 -12.53 4.69
C ASN A 26 -0.84 -12.97 5.19
N THR A 27 0.25 -12.29 4.79
CA THR A 27 1.59 -12.62 5.27
C THR A 27 1.88 -11.88 6.58
N PRO A 28 2.18 -12.58 7.68
CA PRO A 28 2.47 -11.95 8.97
C PRO A 28 3.61 -10.93 8.87
N GLY A 29 3.39 -9.73 9.41
CA GLY A 29 4.38 -8.63 9.43
C GLY A 29 4.49 -7.81 8.13
N GLU A 30 4.07 -8.35 6.99
CA GLU A 30 4.24 -7.67 5.69
C GLU A 30 3.36 -6.43 5.55
N SER A 31 2.14 -6.44 6.10
CA SER A 31 1.29 -5.24 6.12
C SER A 31 1.98 -4.07 6.85
N TYR A 32 2.62 -4.33 8.00
CA TYR A 32 3.35 -3.29 8.72
C TYR A 32 4.61 -2.84 7.96
N ASN A 33 5.34 -3.78 7.36
CA ASN A 33 6.53 -3.47 6.56
C ASN A 33 6.19 -2.58 5.36
N MET A 34 5.13 -2.91 4.62
CA MET A 34 4.75 -2.23 3.38
C MET A 34 3.95 -0.95 3.61
N PHE A 35 3.03 -0.96 4.58
CA PHE A 35 2.04 0.12 4.76
C PHE A 35 2.22 0.91 6.06
N ARG A 36 3.17 0.52 6.92
CA ARG A 36 3.33 1.05 8.29
C ARG A 36 2.06 0.91 9.13
N MET A 37 1.25 -0.10 8.82
CA MET A 37 -0.03 -0.35 9.46
C MET A 37 -0.33 -1.86 9.51
N GLU A 38 -0.79 -2.33 10.65
CA GLU A 38 -1.22 -3.73 10.83
C GLU A 38 -2.43 -4.07 9.95
N THR A 39 -2.52 -5.33 9.49
CA THR A 39 -3.59 -5.80 8.58
C THR A 39 -4.98 -5.44 9.10
N HIS A 40 -5.25 -5.67 10.39
CA HIS A 40 -6.55 -5.39 11.00
C HIS A 40 -6.89 -3.89 10.98
N ALA A 41 -5.89 -3.02 11.10
CA ALA A 41 -6.06 -1.58 11.06
C ALA A 41 -6.31 -1.10 9.61
N VAL A 42 -5.61 -1.65 8.62
CA VAL A 42 -5.86 -1.38 7.20
C VAL A 42 -7.31 -1.72 6.82
N LEU A 43 -7.77 -2.93 7.18
CA LEU A 43 -9.13 -3.37 6.88
C LEU A 43 -10.20 -2.54 7.61
N LYS A 44 -9.92 -2.08 8.84
CA LYS A 44 -10.83 -1.20 9.58
C LYS A 44 -10.90 0.19 8.97
N LEU A 45 -9.76 0.73 8.52
CA LEU A 45 -9.67 2.02 7.87
C LEU A 45 -10.41 2.03 6.53
N GLU A 46 -10.24 0.99 5.71
CA GLU A 46 -10.96 0.83 4.44
C GLU A 46 -12.47 0.92 4.63
N LYS A 47 -13.02 0.10 5.55
CA LYS A 47 -14.46 0.12 5.86
C LYS A 47 -14.93 1.47 6.36
N LEU A 48 -14.13 2.13 7.21
CA LEU A 48 -14.46 3.46 7.74
C LEU A 48 -14.56 4.48 6.59
N LEU A 49 -13.57 4.51 5.69
CA LEU A 49 -13.53 5.46 4.58
C LEU A 49 -14.67 5.24 3.58
N VAL A 50 -14.98 3.98 3.26
CA VAL A 50 -16.14 3.62 2.44
C VAL A 50 -17.44 4.05 3.11
N SER A 51 -17.59 3.78 4.42
CA SER A 51 -18.81 4.16 5.16
C SER A 51 -19.05 5.67 5.24
N LYS A 52 -17.98 6.47 5.14
CA LYS A 52 -18.04 7.94 5.13
C LYS A 52 -18.21 8.53 3.72
N GLY A 53 -18.20 7.69 2.67
CA GLY A 53 -18.21 8.14 1.27
C GLY A 53 -16.93 8.87 0.88
N TRP A 54 -15.82 8.65 1.60
CA TRP A 54 -14.52 9.28 1.33
C TRP A 54 -13.65 8.44 0.41
N LEU A 55 -14.01 7.16 0.26
CA LEU A 55 -13.36 6.23 -0.64
C LEU A 55 -14.42 5.45 -1.40
N HIS A 56 -14.34 5.51 -2.72
CA HIS A 56 -15.25 4.81 -3.61
C HIS A 56 -14.46 3.82 -4.46
N PRO A 57 -14.88 2.55 -4.58
CA PRO A 57 -14.32 1.65 -5.58
C PRO A 57 -14.63 2.16 -6.99
N SER A 58 -13.80 1.79 -7.95
CA SER A 58 -14.07 1.98 -9.39
C SER A 58 -14.31 0.62 -10.05
N ASN A 59 -14.67 0.63 -11.34
CA ASN A 59 -14.80 -0.61 -12.12
C ASN A 59 -13.47 -1.38 -12.24
N GLU A 60 -12.34 -0.67 -12.14
CA GLU A 60 -11.00 -1.22 -12.36
C GLU A 60 -10.26 -1.55 -11.06
N MET A 61 -10.70 -1.00 -9.92
CA MET A 61 -9.91 -1.00 -8.69
C MET A 61 -10.80 -0.96 -7.45
N THR A 62 -10.56 -1.91 -6.55
CA THR A 62 -11.27 -1.96 -5.26
C THR A 62 -10.85 -0.81 -4.36
N SER A 63 -11.72 -0.44 -3.42
CA SER A 63 -11.40 0.49 -2.34
C SER A 63 -10.18 0.04 -1.53
N LEU A 64 -10.03 -1.27 -1.30
CA LEU A 64 -8.89 -1.81 -0.58
C LEU A 64 -7.58 -1.64 -1.36
N GLU A 65 -7.57 -1.91 -2.67
CA GLU A 65 -6.41 -1.64 -3.54
C GLU A 65 -6.04 -0.15 -3.56
N ALA A 66 -7.04 0.74 -3.60
CA ALA A 66 -6.82 2.17 -3.51
C ALA A 66 -6.17 2.60 -2.20
N LEU A 67 -6.68 2.08 -1.08
CA LEU A 67 -6.14 2.42 0.23
C LEU A 67 -4.71 1.94 0.40
N VAL A 68 -4.41 0.68 0.10
CA VAL A 68 -3.07 0.11 0.31
C VAL A 68 -2.03 0.77 -0.59
N MET A 69 -2.41 1.19 -1.80
CA MET A 69 -1.54 1.97 -2.69
C MET A 69 -1.22 3.36 -2.16
N PHE A 70 -2.23 4.03 -1.60
CA PHE A 70 -2.04 5.29 -0.92
C PHE A 70 -1.10 5.15 0.29
N LEU A 71 -1.35 4.17 1.16
CA LEU A 71 -0.53 3.90 2.34
C LEU A 71 0.92 3.54 1.97
N TRP A 72 1.09 2.68 0.96
CA TRP A 72 2.41 2.31 0.44
C TRP A 72 3.17 3.54 -0.05
N SER A 73 2.51 4.40 -0.83
CA SER A 73 3.09 5.65 -1.31
C SER A 73 3.52 6.55 -0.14
N CYS A 74 2.67 6.75 0.87
CA CYS A 74 3.00 7.55 2.05
C CYS A 74 4.17 6.96 2.86
N ALA A 75 4.17 5.65 3.10
CA ALA A 75 5.20 4.94 3.85
C ALA A 75 6.59 5.06 3.22
N HIS A 76 6.66 5.11 1.89
CA HIS A 76 7.91 5.16 1.14
C HIS A 76 8.33 6.59 0.76
N SER A 77 7.42 7.55 0.83
CA SER A 77 7.69 8.99 0.62
C SER A 77 8.59 9.59 1.71
N GLU A 78 8.71 8.94 2.88
CA GLU A 78 9.59 9.40 3.96
C GLU A 78 11.09 9.33 3.61
N THR A 79 11.47 8.62 2.55
CA THR A 79 12.85 8.57 2.05
C THR A 79 13.39 9.95 1.62
N ASN A 80 12.53 10.92 1.31
CA ASN A 80 12.95 12.30 0.99
C ASN A 80 13.39 13.12 2.21
N ARG A 81 12.97 12.79 3.44
CA ARG A 81 13.44 13.50 4.65
C ARG A 81 14.89 13.18 5.00
N ASN A 82 15.40 12.02 4.55
CA ASN A 82 16.79 11.63 4.73
C ASN A 82 17.73 12.25 3.68
N ILE A 83 17.20 12.77 2.58
CA ILE A 83 17.99 13.51 1.57
C ILE A 83 18.27 14.95 2.06
N GLN A 84 17.38 15.54 2.85
CA GLN A 84 17.56 16.89 3.40
C GLN A 84 18.48 16.97 4.63
N LYS A 85 18.85 15.85 5.27
CA LYS A 85 19.83 15.84 6.38
C LYS A 85 21.29 15.76 5.90
N LYS A 86 21.58 16.30 4.71
CA LYS A 86 22.92 16.31 4.10
C LYS A 86 23.45 17.72 3.81
N HIS A 87 23.02 18.71 4.58
CA HIS A 87 23.62 20.04 4.64
C HIS A 87 24.13 20.33 6.05
#